data_AF-A0A5N7WQH1-F1
#
_entry.id   AF-A0A5N7WQH1-F1
#
_cell.length_a   1.000
_cell.length_b   1.000
_cell.length_c   1.000
_cell.angle_alpha   90.00
_cell.angle_beta   90.00
_cell.angle_gamma   90.00
#
_symmetry.space_group_name_H-M   'P 1'
#
loop_
_entity.id
_entity.type
_entity.pdbx_description
1 polymer ?
#
loop_
_entity_poly.entity_id
_entity_poly.type
_entity_poly.pdbx_seq_one_letter_code
_entity_poly.pdbx_strand_id
1 'polypeptide(L)'
;MNQAQFLKRFFEIEAGRKLPHSEEAYSDMSFEVTITPYVPEKNYVVVFSGSHPIFPIIVDFPTNEHHLRLGLIDIFFIATDKVRKGKKRLKFLKLIYEYLRANNLINIIECGF
;
A
#
# COMPACT_ATOMS: atom_id res chain seq x y z
N MET A 1 6.92 -5.86 8.69
CA MET A 1 6.83 -6.56 7.38
C MET A 1 7.98 -6.05 6.54
N ASN A 2 8.81 -6.94 6.01
CA ASN A 2 9.93 -6.53 5.14
C ASN A 2 9.46 -6.30 3.68
N GLN A 3 10.34 -5.77 2.82
CA GLN A 3 9.98 -5.45 1.44
C GLN A 3 9.66 -6.69 0.59
N ALA A 4 10.43 -7.78 0.74
CA ALA A 4 10.19 -9.03 0.03
C ALA A 4 8.81 -9.63 0.36
N GLN A 5 8.41 -9.59 1.64
CA GLN A 5 7.09 -9.99 2.12
C GLN A 5 5.98 -9.15 1.50
N PHE A 6 6.18 -7.84 1.45
CA PHE A 6 5.23 -6.92 0.81
C PHE A 6 5.07 -7.26 -0.67
N LEU A 7 6.17 -7.39 -1.41
CA LEU A 7 6.15 -7.68 -2.84
C LEU A 7 5.50 -9.02 -3.15
N LYS A 8 5.85 -10.09 -2.41
CA LYS A 8 5.19 -11.39 -2.57
C LYS A 8 3.67 -11.27 -2.44
N ARG A 9 3.20 -10.67 -1.36
CA ARG A 9 1.75 -10.50 -1.12
C ARG A 9 1.11 -9.58 -2.16
N PHE A 10 1.82 -8.57 -2.65
CA PHE A 10 1.37 -7.70 -3.73
C PHE A 10 1.10 -8.50 -5.01
N PHE A 11 2.06 -9.32 -5.44
CA PHE A 11 1.90 -10.14 -6.65
C PHE A 11 0.85 -11.25 -6.49
N GLU A 12 0.65 -11.78 -5.29
CA GLU A 12 -0.46 -12.69 -5.00
C GLU A 12 -1.83 -12.01 -5.12
N ILE A 13 -1.95 -10.75 -4.68
CA ILE A 13 -3.17 -9.96 -4.89
C ILE A 13 -3.35 -9.68 -6.39
N GLU A 14 -2.28 -9.32 -7.11
CA GLU A 14 -2.33 -9.10 -8.56
C GLU A 14 -2.79 -10.35 -9.31
N ALA A 15 -2.22 -11.51 -9.01
CA ALA A 15 -2.56 -12.79 -9.62
C ALA A 15 -3.90 -13.37 -9.14
N GLY A 16 -4.47 -12.85 -8.04
CA GLY A 16 -5.69 -13.37 -7.43
C GLY A 16 -5.56 -14.74 -6.76
N ARG A 17 -4.33 -15.23 -6.57
CA ARG A 17 -4.01 -16.55 -6.00
C ARG A 17 -2.67 -16.51 -5.26
N LYS A 18 -2.43 -17.49 -4.39
CA LYS A 18 -1.09 -17.69 -3.82
C LYS A 18 -0.10 -18.08 -4.90
N LEU A 19 1.11 -17.58 -4.81
CA LEU A 19 2.19 -17.90 -5.74
C LEU A 19 3.11 -18.96 -5.11
N PRO A 20 3.65 -19.91 -5.90
CA PRO A 20 4.46 -21.00 -5.36
C PRO A 20 5.86 -20.54 -4.91
N HIS A 21 6.30 -19.36 -5.33
CA HIS A 21 7.63 -18.84 -5.03
C HIS A 21 7.77 -18.37 -3.58
N SER A 22 8.98 -18.52 -3.00
CA SER A 22 9.34 -17.99 -1.68
C SER A 22 9.45 -16.46 -1.72
N GLU A 23 9.64 -15.84 -0.55
CA GLU A 23 9.89 -14.40 -0.45
C GLU A 23 11.25 -14.00 -1.08
N GLU A 24 12.20 -14.94 -1.11
CA GLU A 24 13.56 -14.72 -1.66
C GLU A 24 13.54 -14.42 -3.16
N ALA A 25 12.50 -14.86 -3.87
CA ALA A 25 12.29 -14.57 -5.29
C ALA A 25 12.05 -13.08 -5.61
N TYR A 26 11.93 -12.24 -4.59
CA TYR A 26 11.74 -10.78 -4.71
C TYR A 26 12.87 -9.99 -4.05
N SER A 27 13.98 -10.65 -3.69
CA SER A 27 15.09 -10.03 -2.94
C SER A 27 15.90 -9.02 -3.76
N ASP A 28 15.86 -9.14 -5.08
CA ASP A 28 16.43 -8.25 -6.08
C ASP A 28 15.56 -7.01 -6.36
N MET A 29 14.33 -7.00 -5.86
CA MET A 29 13.44 -5.85 -5.92
C MET A 29 13.48 -5.07 -4.61
N SER A 30 13.74 -3.77 -4.71
CA SER A 30 13.67 -2.85 -3.58
C SER A 30 12.84 -1.62 -3.93
N PHE A 31 12.33 -0.97 -2.89
CA PHE A 31 11.60 0.28 -3.01
C PHE A 31 11.86 1.19 -1.82
N GLU A 32 11.65 2.48 -2.03
CA GLU A 32 11.62 3.52 -1.02
C GLU A 32 10.18 3.97 -0.80
N VAL A 33 9.87 4.45 0.40
CA VAL A 33 8.56 5.01 0.72
C VAL A 33 8.73 6.47 1.09
N THR A 34 8.05 7.35 0.35
CA THR A 34 7.95 8.77 0.65
C THR A 34 6.52 9.08 1.08
N ILE A 35 6.38 9.84 2.15
CA ILE A 35 5.07 10.24 2.70
C ILE A 35 5.05 11.76 2.78
N THR A 36 3.97 12.38 2.33
CA THR A 36 3.81 13.83 2.47
C THR A 36 3.84 14.24 3.95
N PRO A 37 4.37 15.43 4.27
CA PRO A 37 4.34 15.94 5.64
C PRO A 37 2.93 15.92 6.23
N TYR A 38 2.84 15.65 7.54
CA TYR A 38 1.55 15.70 8.24
C TYR A 38 0.95 17.10 8.14
N VAL A 39 -0.31 17.15 7.70
CA VAL A 39 -1.14 18.35 7.76
C VAL A 39 -2.45 17.94 8.44
N PRO A 40 -2.87 18.64 9.52
CA PRO A 40 -4.13 18.34 10.19
C PRO A 40 -5.30 18.28 9.21
N GLU A 41 -6.18 17.31 9.41
CA GLU A 41 -7.41 17.10 8.61
C GLU A 41 -7.18 16.80 7.13
N LYS A 42 -5.94 16.55 6.71
CA LYS A 42 -5.63 16.10 5.35
C LYS A 42 -5.18 14.65 5.34
N ASN A 43 -5.50 13.98 4.24
CA ASN A 43 -4.93 12.68 3.93
C ASN A 43 -3.43 12.82 3.59
N TYR A 44 -2.67 11.74 3.83
CA TYR A 44 -1.28 11.65 3.43
C TYR A 44 -1.19 11.12 2.00
N VAL A 45 -0.35 11.68 1.14
CA VAL A 45 0.02 10.96 -0.08
C VAL A 45 1.22 10.08 0.24
N VAL A 46 1.05 8.78 0.06
CA VAL A 46 2.11 7.79 0.21
C VAL A 46 2.55 7.33 -1.17
N VAL A 47 3.84 7.40 -1.43
CA VAL A 47 4.46 7.02 -2.70
C VAL A 47 5.49 5.93 -2.42
N PHE A 48 5.30 4.77 -3.05
CA PHE A 48 6.33 3.74 -3.13
C PHE A 48 7.05 3.90 -4.48
N SER A 49 8.36 4.00 -4.44
CA SER A 49 9.22 4.23 -5.61
C SER A 49 10.28 3.14 -5.70
N GLY A 50 10.48 2.57 -6.88
CA GLY A 50 11.47 1.52 -7.10
C GLY A 50 11.73 1.31 -8.59
N SER A 51 12.69 0.45 -8.92
CA SER A 51 13.10 0.18 -10.31
C SER A 51 12.11 -0.73 -11.07
N HIS A 52 11.27 -1.47 -10.36
CA HIS A 52 10.32 -2.42 -10.97
C HIS A 52 9.14 -1.70 -11.66
N PRO A 53 8.63 -2.19 -12.80
CA PRO A 53 7.52 -1.55 -13.54
C PRO A 53 6.18 -1.39 -12.81
N ILE A 54 6.01 -1.96 -11.62
CA ILE A 54 4.81 -1.74 -10.79
C ILE A 54 4.85 -0.38 -10.07
N PHE A 55 6.03 0.23 -10.01
CA PHE A 55 6.23 1.53 -9.39
C PHE A 55 6.04 2.65 -10.42
N PRO A 56 5.56 3.83 -9.99
CA PRO A 56 5.24 4.17 -8.60
C PRO A 56 3.91 3.54 -8.14
N ILE A 57 3.79 3.26 -6.84
CA ILE A 57 2.49 3.00 -6.21
C ILE A 57 2.15 4.26 -5.43
N ILE A 58 1.09 4.96 -5.84
CA ILE A 58 0.68 6.24 -5.25
C ILE A 58 -0.69 6.03 -4.62
N VAL A 59 -0.82 6.34 -3.33
CA VAL A 59 -2.09 6.24 -2.61
C VAL A 59 -2.33 7.48 -1.76
N ASP A 60 -3.54 8.04 -1.88
CA ASP A 60 -4.04 9.03 -0.94
C ASP A 60 -4.59 8.31 0.29
N PHE A 61 -3.82 8.36 1.36
CA PHE A 61 -3.93 7.53 2.53
C PHE A 61 -4.61 8.33 3.67
N PRO A 62 -5.85 7.99 4.03
CA PRO A 62 -6.60 8.77 5.01
C PRO A 62 -6.04 8.59 6.42
N THR A 63 -6.12 9.64 7.23
CA THR A 63 -5.84 9.60 8.67
C THR A 63 -6.88 8.80 9.46
N ASN A 64 -8.07 8.58 8.88
CA ASN A 64 -9.16 7.82 9.45
C ASN A 64 -9.17 6.37 8.92
N GLU A 65 -9.01 5.40 9.82
CA GLU A 65 -9.00 3.97 9.48
C GLU A 65 -10.33 3.49 8.84
N HIS A 66 -11.47 4.06 9.22
CA HIS A 66 -12.76 3.70 8.63
C HIS A 66 -12.83 4.01 7.14
N HIS A 67 -12.26 5.12 6.70
CA HIS A 67 -12.19 5.47 5.28
C HIS A 67 -11.36 4.45 4.50
N LEU A 68 -10.26 3.98 5.11
CA LEU A 68 -9.42 2.94 4.53
C LEU A 68 -10.16 1.59 4.41
N ARG A 69 -10.87 1.18 5.46
CA ARG A 69 -11.67 -0.07 5.48
C ARG A 69 -12.80 -0.06 4.43
N LEU A 70 -13.41 1.09 4.21
CA LEU A 70 -14.45 1.28 3.18
C LEU A 70 -13.86 1.49 1.78
N GLY A 71 -12.54 1.60 1.65
CA GLY A 71 -11.85 1.87 0.38
C GLY A 71 -12.15 3.26 -0.19
N LEU A 72 -12.56 4.20 0.65
CA LEU A 72 -12.88 5.59 0.32
C LEU A 72 -11.57 6.39 0.19
N ILE A 73 -10.95 6.27 -0.97
CA ILE A 73 -9.68 6.91 -1.32
C ILE A 73 -9.80 7.53 -2.71
N ASP A 74 -9.31 8.75 -2.90
CA ASP A 74 -9.48 9.46 -4.17
C ASP A 74 -8.39 9.10 -5.18
N ILE A 75 -7.16 8.94 -4.70
CA ILE A 75 -5.99 8.65 -5.52
C ILE A 75 -5.47 7.26 -5.17
N PHE A 76 -5.48 6.35 -6.14
CA PHE A 76 -4.75 5.11 -6.04
C PHE A 76 -4.29 4.69 -7.44
N PHE A 77 -2.98 4.73 -7.66
CA PHE A 77 -2.32 4.30 -8.88
C PHE A 77 -1.29 3.19 -8.59
N ILE A 78 -1.16 2.26 -9.53
CA ILE A 78 -0.05 1.31 -9.63
C ILE A 78 0.57 1.54 -11.00
N ALA A 79 1.86 1.82 -11.05
CA ALA A 79 2.54 2.35 -12.23
C ALA A 79 1.83 3.60 -12.77
N THR A 80 1.15 3.48 -13.90
CA THR A 80 0.34 4.55 -14.52
C THR A 80 -1.17 4.30 -14.45
N ASP A 81 -1.58 3.12 -13.97
CA ASP A 81 -2.96 2.67 -14.02
C ASP A 81 -3.73 3.04 -12.75
N LYS A 82 -4.91 3.64 -12.94
CA LYS A 82 -5.82 3.94 -11.83
C LYS A 82 -6.46 2.65 -11.30
N VAL A 83 -6.30 2.40 -10.00
CA VAL A 83 -6.88 1.24 -9.34
C VAL A 83 -8.38 1.45 -9.11
N ARG A 84 -9.20 0.71 -9.88
CA ARG A 84 -10.66 0.76 -9.80
C ARG A 84 -11.18 0.30 -8.42
N LYS A 85 -12.33 0.82 -8.00
CA LYS A 85 -13.01 0.38 -6.77
C LYS A 85 -13.35 -1.12 -6.86
N GLY A 86 -13.12 -1.87 -5.78
CA GLY A 86 -13.44 -3.30 -5.72
C GLY A 86 -12.63 -4.09 -4.69
N LYS A 87 -12.87 -5.40 -4.63
CA LYS A 87 -12.24 -6.30 -3.66
C LYS A 87 -10.71 -6.31 -3.75
N LYS A 88 -10.16 -6.25 -4.98
CA LYS A 88 -8.71 -6.23 -5.22
C LYS A 88 -8.06 -4.99 -4.60
N ARG A 89 -8.66 -3.82 -4.83
CA ARG A 89 -8.24 -2.56 -4.24
C ARG A 89 -8.22 -2.61 -2.70
N LEU A 90 -9.27 -3.12 -2.07
CA LEU A 90 -9.31 -3.26 -0.61
C LEU A 90 -8.17 -4.14 -0.08
N LYS A 91 -7.84 -5.24 -0.79
CA LYS A 91 -6.69 -6.08 -0.43
C LYS A 91 -5.37 -5.30 -0.51
N PHE A 92 -5.16 -4.50 -1.56
CA PHE A 92 -3.97 -3.66 -1.65
C PHE A 92 -3.91 -2.60 -0.56
N LEU A 93 -5.01 -1.90 -0.29
CA LEU A 93 -5.05 -0.88 0.77
C LEU A 93 -4.72 -1.49 2.14
N LYS A 94 -5.25 -2.68 2.42
CA LYS A 94 -4.91 -3.43 3.64
C LYS A 94 -3.43 -3.81 3.68
N LEU A 95 -2.86 -4.29 2.57
CA LEU A 95 -1.44 -4.62 2.50
C LEU A 95 -0.54 -3.39 2.72
N ILE A 96 -0.86 -2.27 2.07
CA ILE A 96 -0.14 -1.01 2.24
C ILE A 96 -0.23 -0.54 3.69
N TYR A 97 -1.43 -0.54 4.27
CA TYR A 97 -1.62 -0.19 5.69
C TYR A 97 -0.78 -1.07 6.62
N GLU A 98 -0.82 -2.39 6.44
CA GLU A 98 0.00 -3.33 7.22
C GLU A 98 1.50 -3.05 7.08
N TYR A 99 1.98 -2.68 5.90
CA TYR A 99 3.38 -2.30 5.68
C TYR A 99 3.74 -1.03 6.44
N LEU A 100 2.97 0.03 6.26
CA LEU A 100 3.25 1.33 6.85
C LEU A 100 3.21 1.25 8.38
N ARG A 101 2.20 0.56 8.94
CA ARG A 101 2.07 0.34 10.40
C ARG A 101 3.23 -0.49 10.94
N ALA A 102 3.56 -1.62 10.31
CA ALA A 102 4.62 -2.51 10.82
C ALA A 102 6.03 -1.90 10.73
N ASN A 103 6.21 -0.81 9.99
CA ASN A 103 7.47 -0.07 9.87
C ASN A 103 7.40 1.32 10.54
N ASN A 104 6.36 1.61 11.34
CA ASN A 104 6.15 2.88 12.05
C ASN A 104 6.22 4.12 11.13
N LEU A 105 5.77 3.99 9.89
CA LEU A 105 5.82 5.07 8.89
C LEU A 105 4.62 6.01 8.96
N ILE A 106 3.56 5.61 9.66
CA ILE A 106 2.34 6.40 9.84
C ILE A 106 1.86 6.29 11.29
N ASN A 107 1.25 7.35 11.79
CA ASN A 107 0.44 7.34 13.01
C ASN A 107 -1.03 7.52 12.60
N ILE A 108 -1.77 6.41 12.55
CA ILE A 108 -3.23 6.46 12.35
C ILE A 108 -3.88 6.62 13.72
N ILE A 109 -4.87 7.51 13.80
CA ILE A 109 -5.75 7.59 14.96
C ILE A 109 -6.70 6.39 14.85
N GLU A 110 -6.49 5.37 15.69
CA GLU A 110 -7.49 4.31 15.84
C GLU A 110 -8.77 4.96 16.36
N CYS A 111 -9.84 4.97 15.56
CA CYS A 111 -11.15 5.37 16.04
C CYS A 111 -11.63 4.27 17.00
N GLY A 112 -11.38 4.47 18.28
CA GLY A 112 -11.99 3.68 19.34
C GLY A 112 -13.52 3.86 19.31
N PHE A 113 -14.23 2.74 19.31
CA PHE A 113 -15.62 2.68 19.76
C PHE A 113 -15.64 2.08 21.15
#